data_AF-A0A5A9DSI7-F1
#
_entry.id   AF-A0A5A9DSI7-F1
#
_cell.length_a   1.000
_cell.length_b   1.000
_cell.length_c   1.000
_cell.angle_alpha   90.00
_cell.angle_beta   90.00
_cell.angle_gamma   90.00
#
_symmetry.space_group_name_H-M   'P 1'
#
loop_
_entity.id
_entity.type
_entity.pdbx_description
1 polymer ?
#
loop_
_entity_poly.entity_id
_entity_poly.type
_entity_poly.pdbx_seq_one_letter_code
_entity_poly.pdbx_strand_id
1 'polypeptide(L)'
;MYPHYFRVNGWEPIMTVLQESLNAEEMVCAISSELFHIPQTKNLEGNNEMHSHLVPASYHRVTAVGSAVRLVNGEQQQTIITTMVTCIINAEKQDKQVREGLTVMEENASPEFKPVIQIIIQWQDQAEAYLLQAKEALQSMGVSFPS
;
A
#
# COMPACT_ATOMS: atom_id res chain seq x y z
N MET A 1 -8.20 -4.84 -37.97
CA MET A 1 -9.63 -4.79 -37.55
C MET A 1 -9.67 -5.35 -36.15
N TYR A 2 -9.53 -4.49 -35.13
CA TYR A 2 -9.46 -4.95 -33.74
C TYR A 2 -10.89 -5.16 -33.23
N PRO A 3 -11.22 -6.33 -32.65
CA PRO A 3 -12.56 -6.58 -32.18
C PRO A 3 -12.89 -5.62 -31.04
N HIS A 4 -13.97 -4.87 -31.21
CA HIS A 4 -14.61 -4.12 -30.14
C HIS A 4 -15.11 -5.10 -29.07
N TYR A 5 -14.28 -5.35 -28.05
CA TYR A 5 -14.74 -5.96 -26.82
C TYR A 5 -15.45 -4.89 -25.98
N PHE A 6 -16.71 -5.17 -25.69
CA PHE A 6 -17.61 -4.34 -24.93
C PHE A 6 -17.02 -3.95 -23.56
N ARG A 7 -17.18 -2.66 -23.24
CA ARG A 7 -16.99 -2.03 -21.93
C ARG A 7 -17.75 -2.78 -20.83
N VAL A 8 -17.07 -3.66 -20.12
CA VAL A 8 -17.23 -3.78 -18.66
C VAL A 8 -15.90 -3.31 -18.13
N ASN A 9 -15.88 -2.18 -17.44
CA ASN A 9 -14.64 -1.53 -17.00
C ASN A 9 -14.08 -2.32 -15.80
N GLY A 10 -13.50 -3.50 -16.06
CA GLY A 10 -12.96 -4.41 -15.03
C GLY A 10 -11.86 -3.76 -14.18
N TRP A 11 -11.36 -2.60 -14.59
CA TRP A 11 -10.41 -1.78 -13.86
C TRP A 11 -11.02 -1.01 -12.68
N GLU A 12 -12.32 -0.71 -12.67
CA GLU A 12 -12.96 0.06 -11.58
C GLU A 12 -12.88 -0.66 -10.22
N PRO A 13 -13.20 -1.97 -10.12
CA PRO A 13 -12.98 -2.72 -8.89
C PRO A 13 -11.51 -2.71 -8.44
N ILE A 14 -10.55 -2.90 -9.36
CA ILE A 14 -9.10 -2.87 -9.04
C ILE A 14 -8.69 -1.49 -8.52
N MET A 15 -9.11 -0.43 -9.19
CA MET A 15 -8.84 0.94 -8.77
C MET A 15 -9.40 1.19 -7.35
N THR A 16 -10.61 0.71 -7.07
CA THR A 16 -11.27 0.88 -5.78
C THR A 16 -10.46 0.21 -4.66
N VAL A 17 -10.08 -1.06 -4.81
CA VAL A 17 -9.31 -1.76 -3.76
C VAL A 17 -7.87 -1.22 -3.63
N LEU A 18 -7.25 -0.74 -4.71
CA LEU A 18 -5.97 -0.04 -4.62
C LEU A 18 -6.09 1.29 -3.87
N GLN A 19 -7.19 2.02 -4.05
CA GLN A 19 -7.48 3.25 -3.33
C GLN A 19 -7.72 2.98 -1.85
N GLU A 20 -8.39 1.88 -1.50
CA GLU A 20 -8.56 1.43 -0.11
C GLU A 20 -7.21 1.07 0.54
N SER A 21 -6.34 0.37 -0.19
CA SER A 21 -4.96 0.11 0.26
C SER A 21 -4.18 1.40 0.52
N LEU A 22 -4.27 2.37 -0.40
CA LEU A 22 -3.62 3.67 -0.24
C LEU A 22 -4.19 4.46 0.93
N ASN A 23 -5.51 4.49 1.12
CA ASN A 23 -6.14 5.17 2.25
C ASN A 23 -5.70 4.58 3.60
N ALA A 24 -5.60 3.25 3.69
CA ALA A 24 -5.07 2.60 4.89
C ALA A 24 -3.60 2.94 5.14
N GLU A 25 -2.76 2.97 4.10
CA GLU A 25 -1.37 3.44 4.18
C GLU A 25 -1.27 4.90 4.63
N GLU A 26 -2.17 5.78 4.17
CA GLU A 26 -2.24 7.18 4.59
C GLU A 26 -2.47 7.29 6.10
N MET A 27 -3.26 6.39 6.69
CA MET A 27 -3.45 6.31 8.14
C MET A 27 -2.18 5.86 8.87
N VAL A 28 -1.45 4.86 8.34
CA VAL A 28 -0.13 4.45 8.87
C VAL A 28 0.82 5.63 8.85
N CYS A 29 0.93 6.32 7.72
CA CYS A 29 1.77 7.51 7.52
C CYS A 29 1.43 8.62 8.52
N ALA A 30 0.16 8.98 8.61
CA ALA A 30 -0.29 10.10 9.44
C ALA A 30 0.01 9.86 10.92
N ILE A 31 -0.40 8.71 11.44
CA ILE A 31 -0.29 8.40 12.88
C ILE A 31 1.17 8.20 13.27
N SER A 32 1.95 7.45 12.47
CA SER A 32 3.36 7.21 12.79
C SER A 32 4.23 8.48 12.66
N SER A 33 3.90 9.38 11.73
CA SER A 33 4.58 10.67 11.61
C SER A 33 4.33 11.58 12.80
N GLU A 34 3.11 11.55 13.36
CA GLU A 34 2.76 12.30 14.57
C GLU A 34 3.68 11.94 15.74
N LEU A 35 4.11 10.67 15.84
CA LEU A 35 4.98 10.21 16.91
C LEU A 35 6.34 10.93 16.95
N PHE A 36 6.82 11.49 15.83
CA PHE A 36 8.02 12.34 15.81
C PHE A 36 7.84 13.69 16.52
N HIS A 37 6.59 14.13 16.68
CA HIS A 37 6.24 15.41 17.26
C HIS A 37 5.83 15.32 18.73
N ILE A 38 5.70 14.11 19.28
CA ILE A 38 5.42 13.87 20.69
C ILE A 38 6.74 13.63 21.44
N PRO A 39 7.06 14.40 22.50
CA PRO A 39 8.36 14.31 23.18
C PRO A 39 8.77 12.91 23.66
N GLN A 40 7.80 12.09 24.05
CA GLN A 40 7.98 10.74 24.58
C GLN A 40 8.27 9.70 23.48
N THR A 41 7.80 9.93 22.25
CA THR A 41 7.92 8.96 21.13
C THR A 41 8.80 9.47 20.00
N LYS A 42 9.32 10.71 20.07
CA LYS A 42 10.13 11.30 18.99
C LYS A 42 11.38 10.49 18.62
N ASN A 43 11.87 9.67 19.55
CA ASN A 43 13.01 8.77 19.39
C ASN A 43 12.60 7.31 19.62
N LEU A 44 11.33 6.96 19.41
CA LEU A 44 10.86 5.58 19.55
C LEU A 44 11.61 4.69 18.54
N GLU A 45 12.29 3.68 19.06
CA GLU A 45 13.06 2.73 18.26
C GLU A 45 12.15 2.04 17.24
N GLY A 46 12.66 1.88 16.02
CA GLY A 46 11.89 1.32 14.90
C GLY A 46 11.09 2.35 14.10
N ASN A 47 10.75 3.53 14.65
CA ASN A 47 9.93 4.50 13.91
C ASN A 47 10.67 5.10 12.71
N ASN A 48 11.96 5.40 12.84
CA ASN A 48 12.77 5.92 11.73
C ASN A 48 12.99 4.85 10.65
N GLU A 49 13.31 3.63 11.06
CA GLU A 49 13.53 2.50 10.15
C GLU A 49 12.25 2.18 9.39
N MET A 50 11.11 2.07 10.08
CA MET A 50 9.79 1.90 9.48
C MET A 50 9.49 2.99 8.45
N HIS A 51 9.69 4.27 8.79
CA HIS A 51 9.47 5.41 7.89
C HIS A 51 10.33 5.36 6.62
N SER A 52 11.57 4.87 6.73
CA SER A 52 12.46 4.72 5.56
C SER A 52 11.91 3.75 4.51
N HIS A 53 11.01 2.84 4.92
CA HIS A 53 10.30 1.91 4.05
C HIS A 53 8.87 2.37 3.72
N LEU A 54 8.23 3.15 4.60
CA LEU A 54 6.89 3.67 4.39
C LEU A 54 6.84 4.66 3.20
N VAL A 55 7.84 5.54 3.07
CA VAL A 55 7.92 6.48 1.93
C VAL A 55 7.95 5.74 0.58
N PRO A 56 8.83 4.76 0.33
CA PRO A 56 8.80 4.01 -0.92
C PRO A 56 7.54 3.15 -1.07
N ALA A 57 6.97 2.58 0.01
CA ALA A 57 5.70 1.84 -0.05
C ALA A 57 4.56 2.74 -0.57
N SER A 58 4.42 3.92 0.02
CA SER A 58 3.46 4.96 -0.37
C SER A 58 3.65 5.41 -1.83
N TYR A 59 4.89 5.67 -2.26
CA TYR A 59 5.18 6.01 -3.67
C TYR A 59 4.65 4.94 -4.64
N HIS A 60 4.87 3.67 -4.31
CA HIS A 60 4.42 2.57 -5.14
C HIS A 60 2.89 2.43 -5.14
N ARG A 61 2.22 2.57 -3.99
CA ARG A 61 0.75 2.58 -3.91
C ARG A 61 0.13 3.71 -4.74
N VAL A 62 0.64 4.94 -4.60
CA VAL A 62 0.20 6.10 -5.41
C VAL A 62 0.37 5.82 -6.90
N THR A 63 1.50 5.26 -7.31
CA THR A 63 1.77 4.94 -8.72
C THR A 63 0.85 3.83 -9.25
N ALA A 64 0.55 2.82 -8.44
CA ALA A 64 -0.38 1.75 -8.78
C ALA A 64 -1.82 2.29 -8.96
N VAL A 65 -2.30 3.11 -8.02
CA VAL A 65 -3.60 3.79 -8.11
C VAL A 65 -3.67 4.65 -9.37
N GLY A 66 -2.66 5.50 -9.62
CA GLY A 66 -2.63 6.35 -10.81
C GLY A 66 -2.65 5.53 -12.11
N SER A 67 -1.99 4.37 -12.13
CA SER A 67 -2.03 3.46 -13.27
C SER A 67 -3.44 2.88 -13.48
N ALA A 68 -4.12 2.46 -12.40
CA ALA A 68 -5.50 1.98 -12.48
C ALA A 68 -6.47 3.07 -12.95
N VAL A 69 -6.33 4.31 -12.46
CA VAL A 69 -7.11 5.48 -12.91
C VAL A 69 -6.97 5.72 -14.41
N ARG A 70 -5.75 5.61 -14.95
CA ARG A 70 -5.50 5.75 -16.40
C ARG A 70 -6.23 4.67 -17.21
N LEU A 71 -6.21 3.42 -16.73
CA LEU A 71 -6.91 2.30 -17.37
C LEU A 71 -8.44 2.45 -17.31
N VAL A 72 -9.00 2.88 -16.17
CA VAL A 72 -10.42 3.20 -16.00
C VAL A 72 -10.87 4.29 -16.99
N ASN A 73 -10.01 5.27 -17.24
CA ASN A 73 -10.26 6.36 -18.20
C ASN A 73 -10.01 5.97 -19.67
N GLY A 74 -9.72 4.69 -19.94
CA GLY A 74 -9.68 4.14 -21.29
C GLY A 74 -8.30 4.11 -21.94
N GLU A 75 -7.22 4.41 -21.21
CA GLU A 75 -5.88 4.09 -21.71
C GLU A 75 -5.68 2.56 -21.75
N GLN A 76 -4.98 2.05 -22.77
CA GLN A 76 -4.86 0.60 -23.02
C GLN A 76 -3.41 0.13 -23.20
N GLN A 77 -2.44 0.97 -22.87
CA GLN A 77 -1.03 0.64 -23.08
C GLN A 77 -0.60 -0.45 -22.09
N GLN A 78 -0.04 -1.55 -22.58
CA GLN A 78 0.42 -2.66 -21.74
C GLN A 78 1.45 -2.22 -20.69
N THR A 79 2.24 -1.20 -21.00
CA THR A 79 3.22 -0.61 -20.06
C THR A 79 2.56 -0.06 -18.80
N ILE A 80 1.32 0.42 -18.86
CA ILE A 80 0.57 0.89 -17.68
C ILE A 80 0.27 -0.27 -16.74
N ILE A 81 -0.17 -1.40 -17.29
CA ILE A 81 -0.44 -2.63 -16.53
C ILE A 81 0.86 -3.14 -15.91
N THR A 82 1.95 -3.17 -16.69
CA THR A 82 3.28 -3.57 -16.19
C THR A 82 3.74 -2.67 -15.04
N THR A 83 3.63 -1.34 -15.19
CA THR A 83 3.98 -0.38 -14.13
C THR A 83 3.17 -0.60 -12.86
N MET A 84 1.85 -0.80 -12.99
CA MET A 84 0.96 -1.09 -11.86
C MET A 84 1.39 -2.35 -11.12
N VAL A 85 1.58 -3.47 -11.84
CA VAL A 85 2.01 -4.75 -11.27
C VAL A 85 3.36 -4.62 -10.56
N THR A 86 4.34 -3.96 -11.18
CA THR A 86 5.65 -3.72 -10.57
C THR A 86 5.54 -2.90 -9.29
N CYS A 87 4.67 -1.89 -9.26
CA CYS A 87 4.47 -1.09 -8.07
C CYS A 87 3.77 -1.87 -6.95
N ILE A 88 2.76 -2.69 -7.26
CA ILE A 88 2.10 -3.57 -6.28
C ILE A 88 3.15 -4.48 -5.61
N ILE A 89 4.01 -5.14 -6.40
CA ILE A 89 5.06 -6.04 -5.87
C ILE A 89 6.07 -5.27 -5.00
N ASN A 90 6.46 -4.08 -5.43
CA ASN A 90 7.42 -3.30 -4.67
C ASN A 90 6.81 -2.75 -3.37
N ALA A 91 5.53 -2.37 -3.36
CA ALA A 91 4.82 -2.02 -2.14
C ALA A 91 4.79 -3.21 -1.17
N GLU A 92 4.39 -4.41 -1.62
CA GLU A 92 4.40 -5.64 -0.80
C GLU A 92 5.80 -5.93 -0.22
N LYS A 93 6.86 -5.63 -0.98
CA LYS A 93 8.24 -5.80 -0.49
C LYS A 93 8.57 -4.81 0.63
N GLN A 94 8.18 -3.54 0.50
CA GLN A 94 8.43 -2.53 1.52
C GLN A 94 7.58 -2.79 2.78
N ASP A 95 6.34 -3.25 2.61
CA ASP A 95 5.44 -3.58 3.72
C ASP A 95 6.05 -4.56 4.72
N LYS A 96 6.83 -5.53 4.25
CA LYS A 96 7.56 -6.47 5.13
C LYS A 96 8.50 -5.75 6.09
N GLN A 97 9.19 -4.73 5.59
CA GLN A 97 10.13 -3.94 6.40
C GLN A 97 9.40 -2.92 7.28
N VAL A 98 8.26 -2.39 6.82
CA VAL A 98 7.35 -1.59 7.66
C VAL A 98 6.89 -2.42 8.86
N ARG A 99 6.48 -3.67 8.66
CA ARG A 99 6.10 -4.59 9.75
C ARG A 99 7.23 -4.86 10.74
N GLU A 100 8.45 -5.06 10.24
CA GLU A 100 9.63 -5.24 11.10
C GLU A 100 9.82 -4.02 12.01
N GLY A 101 9.76 -2.82 11.44
CA GLY A 101 9.85 -1.58 12.22
C GLY A 101 8.69 -1.40 13.21
N LEU A 102 7.45 -1.72 12.83
CA LEU A 102 6.29 -1.69 13.74
C LEU A 102 6.42 -2.67 14.91
N THR A 103 7.01 -3.85 14.67
CA THR A 103 7.30 -4.83 15.72
C THR A 103 8.29 -4.24 16.73
N VAL A 104 9.38 -3.64 16.24
CA VAL A 104 10.37 -2.96 17.10
C VAL A 104 9.73 -1.81 17.89
N MET A 105 8.86 -1.03 17.26
CA MET A 105 8.12 0.04 17.94
C MET A 105 7.23 -0.51 19.06
N GLU A 106 6.48 -1.60 18.82
CA GLU A 106 5.59 -2.18 19.84
C GLU A 106 6.37 -2.73 21.04
N GLU A 107 7.52 -3.36 20.78
CA GLU A 107 8.42 -3.89 21.82
C GLU A 107 9.00 -2.78 22.70
N ASN A 108 9.34 -1.63 22.11
CA ASN A 108 10.05 -0.53 22.78
C ASN A 108 9.16 0.62 23.26
N ALA A 109 7.87 0.65 22.90
CA ALA A 109 6.93 1.67 23.35
C ALA A 109 6.61 1.53 24.85
N SER A 110 6.50 2.68 25.55
CA SER A 110 5.96 2.70 26.90
C SER A 110 4.49 2.24 26.91
N PRO A 111 3.97 1.69 28.03
CA PRO A 111 2.63 1.10 28.06
C PRO A 111 1.51 2.02 27.58
N GLU A 112 1.66 3.34 27.77
CA GLU A 112 0.68 4.35 27.35
C GLU A 112 0.61 4.53 25.82
N PHE A 113 1.67 4.22 25.08
CA PHE A 113 1.71 4.35 23.61
C PHE A 113 1.51 3.02 22.88
N LYS A 114 1.58 1.86 23.56
CA LYS A 114 1.27 0.57 22.91
C LYS A 114 -0.08 0.55 22.18
N PRO A 115 -1.18 1.13 22.72
CA PRO A 115 -2.45 1.16 22.00
C PRO A 115 -2.39 1.89 20.66
N VAL A 116 -1.64 3.00 20.55
CA VAL A 116 -1.51 3.71 19.27
C VAL A 116 -0.65 2.91 18.28
N ILE A 117 0.39 2.22 18.75
CA ILE A 117 1.18 1.32 17.88
C ILE A 117 0.31 0.19 17.33
N GLN A 118 -0.55 -0.40 18.16
CA GLN A 118 -1.50 -1.43 17.72
C GLN A 118 -2.51 -0.90 16.69
N ILE A 119 -2.96 0.35 16.82
CA ILE A 119 -3.80 1.00 15.81
C ILE A 119 -3.03 1.14 14.48
N ILE A 120 -1.75 1.52 14.51
CA ILE A 120 -0.92 1.61 13.30
C ILE A 120 -0.78 0.22 12.65
N ILE A 121 -0.53 -0.83 13.44
CA ILE A 121 -0.44 -2.21 12.95
C ILE A 121 -1.74 -2.65 12.29
N GLN A 122 -2.90 -2.33 12.87
CA GLN A 122 -4.21 -2.65 12.26
C GLN A 122 -4.43 -1.94 10.93
N TRP A 123 -3.96 -0.69 10.78
CA TRP A 123 -4.00 0.00 9.50
C TRP A 123 -3.04 -0.63 8.48
N GLN A 124 -1.84 -1.04 8.91
CA GLN A 124 -0.91 -1.77 8.05
C GLN A 124 -1.50 -3.11 7.58
N ASP A 125 -2.19 -3.84 8.46
CA ASP A 125 -2.90 -5.07 8.10
C ASP A 125 -3.95 -4.83 7.01
N GLN A 126 -4.71 -3.74 7.11
CA GLN A 126 -5.70 -3.35 6.10
C GLN A 126 -5.03 -2.95 4.78
N ALA A 127 -3.96 -2.14 4.83
CA ALA A 127 -3.24 -1.70 3.65
C ALA A 127 -2.70 -2.89 2.84
N GLU A 128 -2.14 -3.90 3.51
CA GLU A 128 -1.67 -5.14 2.90
C GLU A 128 -2.81 -6.02 2.38
N ALA A 129 -3.89 -6.17 3.16
CA ALA A 129 -5.03 -6.99 2.76
C ALA A 129 -5.70 -6.46 1.49
N TYR A 130 -5.86 -5.14 1.36
CA TYR A 130 -6.40 -4.53 0.15
C TYR A 130 -5.44 -4.63 -1.04
N LEU A 131 -4.13 -4.53 -0.80
CA LEU A 131 -3.12 -4.70 -1.85
C LEU A 131 -3.12 -6.13 -2.40
N LEU A 132 -3.26 -7.13 -1.51
CA LEU A 132 -3.40 -8.53 -1.88
C LEU A 132 -4.70 -8.77 -2.69
N GLN A 133 -5.82 -8.19 -2.26
CA GLN A 133 -7.08 -8.27 -3.01
C GLN A 133 -6.95 -7.67 -4.41
N ALA A 134 -6.25 -6.53 -4.56
CA ALA A 134 -5.97 -5.94 -5.87
C ALA A 134 -5.16 -6.89 -6.77
N LYS A 135 -4.15 -7.55 -6.20
CA LYS A 135 -3.32 -8.53 -6.90
C LYS A 135 -4.12 -9.76 -7.33
N GLU A 136 -4.94 -10.32 -6.46
CA GLU A 136 -5.83 -11.44 -6.77
C GLU A 136 -6.86 -11.08 -7.85
N ALA A 137 -7.45 -9.87 -7.76
CA ALA A 137 -8.36 -9.36 -8.79
C ALA A 137 -7.67 -9.23 -10.15
N LEU A 138 -6.45 -8.69 -10.19
CA LEU A 138 -5.63 -8.61 -11.40
C LEU A 138 -5.33 -9.99 -12.00
N GLN A 139 -4.97 -10.97 -11.15
CA GLN A 139 -4.75 -12.35 -11.58
C GLN A 139 -6.01 -12.98 -12.18
N SER A 140 -7.18 -12.71 -11.58
CA SER A 140 -8.47 -13.18 -12.11
C SER A 140 -8.80 -12.58 -13.49
N MET A 141 -8.27 -11.40 -13.79
CA MET A 141 -8.35 -10.76 -15.11
C MET A 141 -7.30 -11.27 -16.11
N GLY A 142 -6.46 -12.24 -15.73
CA GLY A 142 -5.41 -12.81 -16.57
C GLY A 142 -4.11 -12.01 -16.58
N VAL A 143 -3.92 -11.07 -15.64
CA VAL A 143 -2.65 -10.36 -15.48
C VAL A 143 -1.66 -11.24 -14.70
N SER A 144 -0.53 -11.54 -15.32
CA SER A 144 0.53 -12.34 -14.68
C SER A 144 1.38 -11.49 -13.74
N PHE A 145 1.66 -12.03 -12.54
CA PHE A 145 2.67 -11.51 -11.64
C PHE A 145 3.93 -12.38 -11.75
N PRO A 146 5.14 -11.79 -11.90
CA PRO A 146 6.36 -12.55 -11.83
C PRO A 146 6.49 -13.25 -10.47
N SER A 147 6.99 -14.49 -10.53
CA SER A 147 7.27 -15.36 -9.38
C SER A 147 8.46 -14.88 -8.57
#